data_AF-A0A416NXZ6-F1
#
_entry.id   AF-A0A416NXZ6-F1
#
_cell.length_a   1.000
_cell.length_b   1.000
_cell.length_c   1.000
_cell.angle_alpha   90.00
_cell.angle_beta   90.00
_cell.angle_gamma   90.00
#
_symmetry.space_group_name_H-M   'P 1'
#
loop_
_entity.id
_entity.type
_entity.pdbx_description
1 polymer ?
#
loop_
_entity_poly.entity_id
_entity_poly.type
_entity_poly.pdbx_seq_one_letter_code
_entity_poly.pdbx_strand_id
1 'polypeptide(L)'
;MTIRESLEQWEKDYLSPYASLSVNSKGRLKPEEQCDIRPVFQRDRDRIIHCKAFRRLKDKTQVFLTPEGDHYRTRLTHTLEVSQTARTIAKALKLNEDLVEAIALGHDLGHTPFGHAGERALNRVCPFGFEHAEQSVRTVDILEKDGKGLNLTYEVRDGIRNHQTIGKPHTLEGKIVRLSDKIAYIHHDMDDAIRGGILTEADVPKEICEVIGSSPTERLDHFIHDIVTNSMDKDDILMSEPVAEAMTKIRQFMFERVYKNPIAKSEEGKAEMLMETLYQHFLKHLDDLPEEYLNLLSVGEPREKVVCDYVGAMTDRFAIAVYEDIYIPKSWQR
;
A
#
# COMPACT_ATOMS: atom_id res chain seq x y z
N MET A 1 -5.59 -21.88 -29.98
CA MET A 1 -5.86 -21.39 -28.63
C MET A 1 -4.53 -21.37 -27.89
N THR A 2 -4.05 -20.20 -27.51
CA THR A 2 -2.82 -20.07 -26.71
C THR A 2 -3.07 -20.47 -25.24
N ILE A 3 -2.02 -20.59 -24.43
CA ILE A 3 -2.17 -20.88 -22.99
C ILE A 3 -2.96 -19.75 -22.31
N ARG A 4 -2.68 -18.49 -22.63
CA ARG A 4 -3.45 -17.33 -22.15
C ARG A 4 -4.94 -17.48 -22.45
N GLU A 5 -5.30 -17.80 -23.70
CA GLU A 5 -6.70 -17.91 -24.11
C GLU A 5 -7.43 -19.06 -23.39
N SER A 6 -6.74 -20.15 -23.08
CA SER A 6 -7.29 -21.23 -22.26
C SER A 6 -7.50 -20.81 -20.81
N LEU A 7 -6.58 -20.05 -20.20
CA LEU A 7 -6.74 -19.50 -18.84
C LEU A 7 -7.89 -18.49 -18.77
N GLU A 8 -8.02 -17.60 -19.76
CA GLU A 8 -9.14 -16.67 -19.88
C GLU A 8 -10.48 -17.39 -20.06
N GLN A 9 -10.49 -18.58 -20.68
CA GLN A 9 -11.68 -19.41 -20.75
C GLN A 9 -12.01 -20.05 -19.39
N TRP A 10 -11.02 -20.52 -18.63
CA TRP A 10 -11.25 -21.01 -17.27
C TRP A 10 -11.81 -19.93 -16.34
N GLU A 11 -11.36 -18.68 -16.47
CA GLU A 11 -11.95 -17.57 -15.74
C GLU A 11 -13.46 -17.47 -15.99
N LYS A 12 -13.92 -17.60 -17.24
CA LYS A 12 -15.36 -17.58 -17.59
C LYS A 12 -16.13 -18.77 -17.03
N ASP A 13 -15.50 -19.94 -17.03
CA ASP A 13 -16.18 -21.19 -16.69
C ASP A 13 -16.32 -21.37 -15.17
N TYR A 14 -15.36 -20.85 -14.39
CA TYR A 14 -15.24 -21.17 -12.95
C TYR A 14 -15.38 -19.98 -12.01
N LEU A 15 -15.16 -18.73 -12.45
CA LEU A 15 -15.33 -17.57 -11.58
C LEU A 15 -16.80 -17.20 -11.41
N SER A 16 -17.08 -16.46 -10.35
CA SER A 16 -18.37 -15.83 -10.09
C SER A 16 -18.78 -14.96 -11.30
N PRO A 17 -20.09 -14.86 -11.63
CA PRO A 17 -20.56 -13.96 -12.68
C PRO A 17 -20.25 -12.48 -12.41
N TYR A 18 -19.95 -12.12 -11.15
CA TYR A 18 -19.55 -10.78 -10.73
C TYR A 18 -18.04 -10.56 -10.73
N ALA A 19 -17.24 -11.59 -11.05
CA ALA A 19 -15.79 -11.48 -11.08
C ALA A 19 -15.30 -10.66 -12.28
N SER A 20 -14.20 -9.93 -12.08
CA SER A 20 -13.52 -9.24 -13.17
C SER A 20 -12.74 -10.24 -14.02
N LEU A 21 -13.15 -10.44 -15.27
CA LEU A 21 -12.46 -11.34 -16.19
C LEU A 21 -11.34 -10.62 -16.95
N SER A 22 -10.18 -11.25 -17.08
CA SER A 22 -9.01 -10.71 -17.80
C SER A 22 -9.36 -10.33 -19.25
N VAL A 23 -10.18 -11.16 -19.90
CA VAL A 23 -10.66 -10.95 -21.28
C VAL A 23 -11.55 -9.71 -21.44
N ASN A 24 -12.17 -9.24 -20.35
CA ASN A 24 -13.06 -8.08 -20.33
C ASN A 24 -12.37 -6.83 -19.76
N SER A 25 -11.05 -6.87 -19.54
CA SER A 25 -10.32 -5.70 -19.07
C SER A 25 -10.51 -4.50 -20.01
N LYS A 26 -10.63 -3.30 -19.42
CA LYS A 26 -10.61 -2.02 -20.14
C LYS A 26 -9.25 -1.71 -20.75
N GLY A 27 -8.26 -2.57 -20.51
CA GLY A 27 -6.95 -2.52 -21.14
C GLY A 27 -5.97 -1.58 -20.43
N ARG A 28 -4.92 -1.21 -21.15
CA ARG A 28 -3.78 -0.44 -20.67
C ARG A 28 -3.75 0.93 -21.35
N LEU A 29 -3.07 1.90 -20.73
CA LEU A 29 -2.91 3.24 -21.32
C LEU A 29 -2.14 3.21 -22.65
N LYS A 30 -1.06 2.41 -22.71
CA LYS A 30 -0.28 2.21 -23.93
C LYS A 30 -0.61 0.82 -24.48
N PRO A 31 -1.07 0.70 -25.75
CA PRO A 31 -1.30 -0.60 -26.37
C PRO A 31 -0.02 -1.43 -26.37
N GLU A 32 -0.15 -2.72 -26.07
CA GLU A 32 0.93 -3.68 -26.11
C GLU A 32 0.41 -5.04 -26.58
N GLU A 33 1.29 -5.85 -27.15
CA GLU A 33 0.94 -7.20 -27.54
C GLU A 33 0.57 -8.06 -26.33
N GLN A 34 -0.44 -8.91 -26.51
CA GLN A 34 -0.86 -9.85 -25.48
C GLN A 34 0.16 -10.98 -25.33
N CYS A 35 0.37 -11.44 -24.10
CA CYS A 35 1.23 -12.59 -23.86
C CYS A 35 0.53 -13.85 -24.38
N ASP A 36 1.28 -14.81 -24.89
CA ASP A 36 0.80 -16.12 -25.27
C ASP A 36 0.50 -17.03 -24.05
N ILE A 37 1.09 -16.73 -22.89
CA ILE A 37 0.98 -17.53 -21.66
C ILE A 37 0.09 -16.88 -20.59
N ARG A 38 0.34 -15.61 -20.26
CA ARG A 38 -0.22 -14.98 -19.04
C ARG A 38 -1.40 -14.05 -19.36
N PRO A 39 -2.56 -14.17 -18.68
CA PRO A 39 -3.62 -13.17 -18.72
C PRO A 39 -3.16 -11.80 -18.18
N VAL A 40 -3.94 -10.76 -18.46
CA VAL A 40 -3.51 -9.37 -18.24
C VAL A 40 -3.23 -9.04 -16.78
N PHE A 41 -4.00 -9.56 -15.83
CA PHE A 41 -3.81 -9.30 -14.40
C PHE A 41 -2.61 -10.04 -13.83
N GLN A 42 -2.37 -11.28 -14.28
CA GLN A 42 -1.16 -12.02 -13.93
C GLN A 42 0.10 -11.27 -14.39
N ARG A 43 0.08 -10.67 -15.59
CA ARG A 43 1.19 -9.82 -16.08
C ARG A 43 1.40 -8.58 -15.22
N ASP A 44 0.34 -7.99 -14.70
CA ASP A 44 0.42 -6.79 -13.85
C ASP A 44 1.06 -7.10 -12.51
N ARG A 45 0.63 -8.19 -11.88
CA ARG A 45 1.26 -8.70 -10.67
C ARG A 45 2.77 -8.87 -10.85
N ASP A 46 3.18 -9.55 -11.92
CA ASP A 46 4.59 -9.84 -12.18
C ASP A 46 5.38 -8.52 -12.41
N ARG A 47 4.80 -7.54 -13.09
CA ARG A 47 5.43 -6.21 -13.27
C ARG A 47 5.63 -5.48 -11.94
N ILE A 48 4.64 -5.54 -11.04
CA ILE A 48 4.70 -4.92 -9.73
C ILE A 48 5.79 -5.56 -8.87
N ILE A 49 5.82 -6.90 -8.76
CA ILE A 49 6.81 -7.62 -7.94
C ILE A 49 8.25 -7.27 -8.35
N HIS A 50 8.51 -7.07 -9.64
CA HIS A 50 9.85 -6.80 -10.15
C HIS A 50 10.24 -5.31 -10.17
N CYS A 51 9.35 -4.37 -9.81
CA CYS A 51 9.66 -2.94 -9.88
C CYS A 51 10.59 -2.46 -8.75
N LYS A 52 11.22 -1.30 -8.91
CA LYS A 52 12.16 -0.76 -7.89
C LYS A 52 11.38 -0.38 -6.62
N ALA A 53 10.23 0.27 -6.76
CA ALA A 53 9.38 0.70 -5.64
C ALA A 53 8.94 -0.47 -4.74
N PHE A 54 8.55 -1.61 -5.31
CA PHE A 54 8.16 -2.79 -4.53
C PHE A 54 9.32 -3.32 -3.67
N ARG A 55 10.54 -3.36 -4.21
CA ARG A 55 11.74 -3.76 -3.44
C ARG A 55 12.02 -2.82 -2.29
N ARG A 56 11.78 -1.51 -2.48
CA ARG A 56 12.00 -0.48 -1.44
C ARG A 56 11.04 -0.63 -0.25
N LEU A 57 9.88 -1.28 -0.41
CA LEU A 57 8.95 -1.54 0.69
C LEU A 57 9.59 -2.34 1.84
N LYS A 58 10.64 -3.13 1.55
CA LYS A 58 11.41 -3.85 2.56
C LYS A 58 12.07 -2.91 3.56
N ASP A 59 12.52 -1.74 3.11
CA ASP A 59 13.30 -0.80 3.93
C ASP A 59 12.48 0.47 4.26
N LYS A 60 11.15 0.35 4.25
CA LYS A 60 10.20 1.37 4.70
C LYS A 60 9.43 0.87 5.92
N THR A 61 9.36 1.72 6.93
CA THR A 61 8.58 1.46 8.14
C THR A 61 7.08 1.53 7.85
N GLN A 62 6.30 0.66 8.51
CA GLN A 62 4.84 0.72 8.50
C GLN A 62 4.31 1.77 9.49
N VAL A 63 4.40 1.50 10.81
CA VAL A 63 3.78 2.35 11.87
C VAL A 63 4.75 2.93 12.87
N PHE A 64 5.65 2.13 13.47
CA PHE A 64 6.56 2.64 14.49
C PHE A 64 7.92 2.95 13.89
N LEU A 65 8.35 4.22 13.99
CA LEU A 65 9.68 4.67 13.54
C LEU A 65 10.78 3.93 14.31
N THR A 66 11.17 2.76 13.78
CA THR A 66 12.27 1.90 14.26
C THR A 66 12.34 1.80 15.79
N PRO A 67 11.50 0.98 16.44
CA PRO A 67 11.82 0.53 17.77
C PRO A 67 13.03 -0.43 17.67
N GLU A 68 13.92 -0.40 18.66
CA GLU A 68 15.06 -1.32 18.70
C GLU A 68 14.57 -2.79 18.66
N GLY A 69 14.94 -3.56 17.64
CA GLY A 69 14.65 -4.99 17.51
C GLY A 69 14.46 -5.49 16.07
N ASP A 70 14.80 -6.76 15.82
CA ASP A 70 14.85 -7.38 14.47
C ASP A 70 13.48 -7.87 13.93
N HIS A 71 12.38 -7.63 14.65
CA HIS A 71 11.09 -8.27 14.38
C HIS A 71 9.93 -7.33 14.05
N TYR A 72 10.19 -6.04 13.80
CA TYR A 72 9.14 -5.09 13.42
C TYR A 72 8.75 -5.23 11.95
N ARG A 73 7.47 -5.02 11.66
CA ARG A 73 6.93 -5.15 10.30
C ARG A 73 7.36 -3.97 9.44
N THR A 74 7.69 -4.30 8.20
CA THR A 74 7.97 -3.37 7.11
C THR A 74 6.72 -3.22 6.25
N ARG A 75 6.71 -2.24 5.34
CA ARG A 75 5.61 -2.14 4.36
C ARG A 75 5.50 -3.39 3.50
N LEU A 76 6.62 -4.06 3.22
CA LEU A 76 6.61 -5.30 2.46
C LEU A 76 5.86 -6.41 3.20
N THR A 77 6.11 -6.61 4.48
CA THR A 77 5.39 -7.65 5.26
C THR A 77 3.90 -7.33 5.37
N HIS A 78 3.53 -6.06 5.60
CA HIS A 78 2.15 -5.62 5.56
C HIS A 78 1.50 -5.93 4.20
N THR A 79 2.15 -5.55 3.10
CA THR A 79 1.67 -5.78 1.74
C THR A 79 1.44 -7.27 1.44
N LEU A 80 2.31 -8.15 1.95
CA LEU A 80 2.15 -9.60 1.79
C LEU A 80 0.96 -10.16 2.58
N GLU A 81 0.70 -9.63 3.77
CA GLU A 81 -0.46 -10.02 4.60
C GLU A 81 -1.78 -9.54 4.03
N VAL A 82 -1.81 -8.30 3.50
CA VAL A 82 -2.96 -7.78 2.75
C VAL A 82 -3.25 -8.66 1.55
N SER A 83 -2.21 -9.02 0.77
CA SER A 83 -2.35 -9.92 -0.38
C SER A 83 -2.88 -11.29 0.03
N GLN A 84 -2.33 -11.91 1.09
CA GLN A 84 -2.76 -13.22 1.56
C GLN A 84 -4.22 -13.22 2.04
N THR A 85 -4.61 -12.22 2.83
CA THR A 85 -5.99 -12.09 3.33
C THR A 85 -6.95 -11.86 2.16
N ALA A 86 -6.61 -10.93 1.26
CA ALA A 86 -7.44 -10.57 0.12
C ALA A 86 -7.65 -11.76 -0.83
N ARG A 87 -6.58 -12.49 -1.16
CA ARG A 87 -6.66 -13.69 -2.00
C ARG A 87 -7.50 -14.80 -1.35
N THR A 88 -7.42 -14.95 -0.03
CA THR A 88 -8.25 -15.91 0.71
C THR A 88 -9.74 -15.62 0.54
N ILE A 89 -10.14 -14.35 0.73
CA ILE A 89 -11.53 -13.91 0.54
C ILE A 89 -11.94 -14.06 -0.93
N ALA A 90 -11.10 -13.62 -1.86
CA ALA A 90 -11.37 -13.66 -3.30
C ALA A 90 -11.58 -15.10 -3.80
N LYS A 91 -10.72 -16.03 -3.38
CA LYS A 91 -10.82 -17.43 -3.75
C LYS A 91 -12.08 -18.09 -3.19
N ALA A 92 -12.46 -17.77 -1.96
CA ALA A 92 -13.71 -18.25 -1.37
C ALA A 92 -14.95 -17.76 -2.13
N LEU A 93 -14.91 -16.52 -2.63
CA LEU A 93 -15.97 -15.90 -3.43
C LEU A 93 -15.87 -16.17 -4.94
N LYS A 94 -14.88 -16.97 -5.38
CA LYS A 94 -14.58 -17.24 -6.79
C LYS A 94 -14.38 -15.98 -7.63
N LEU A 95 -13.72 -14.97 -7.07
CA LEU A 95 -13.32 -13.74 -7.77
C LEU A 95 -11.90 -13.87 -8.35
N ASN A 96 -11.47 -12.89 -9.14
CA ASN A 96 -10.18 -12.98 -9.83
C ASN A 96 -8.99 -12.79 -8.87
N GLU A 97 -8.33 -13.89 -8.53
CA GLU A 97 -7.22 -13.93 -7.58
C GLU A 97 -5.98 -13.13 -8.06
N ASP A 98 -5.66 -13.18 -9.36
CA ASP A 98 -4.53 -12.44 -9.93
C ASP A 98 -4.77 -10.92 -9.89
N LEU A 99 -6.01 -10.47 -10.12
CA LEU A 99 -6.37 -9.05 -10.00
C LEU A 99 -6.25 -8.57 -8.55
N VAL A 100 -6.77 -9.35 -7.60
CA VAL A 100 -6.65 -9.03 -6.16
C VAL A 100 -5.20 -8.95 -5.73
N GLU A 101 -4.39 -9.93 -6.12
CA GLU A 101 -2.97 -9.98 -5.81
C GLU A 101 -2.23 -8.79 -6.43
N ALA A 102 -2.49 -8.46 -7.70
CA ALA A 102 -1.86 -7.30 -8.36
C ALA A 102 -2.21 -5.98 -7.65
N ILE A 103 -3.48 -5.76 -7.29
CA ILE A 103 -3.90 -4.56 -6.55
C ILE A 103 -3.24 -4.51 -5.18
N ALA A 104 -3.30 -5.61 -4.42
CA ALA A 104 -2.72 -5.69 -3.08
C ALA A 104 -1.21 -5.44 -3.08
N LEU A 105 -0.46 -6.00 -4.03
CA LEU A 105 0.98 -5.76 -4.11
C LEU A 105 1.33 -4.33 -4.57
N GLY A 106 0.40 -3.65 -5.26
CA GLY A 106 0.61 -2.32 -5.83
C GLY A 106 0.12 -1.16 -4.96
N HIS A 107 -0.74 -1.39 -3.97
CA HIS A 107 -1.46 -0.32 -3.28
C HIS A 107 -0.52 0.66 -2.54
N ASP A 108 0.60 0.15 -2.03
CA ASP A 108 1.49 0.86 -1.12
C ASP A 108 2.82 1.33 -1.75
N LEU A 109 2.97 1.19 -3.08
CA LEU A 109 4.21 1.54 -3.80
C LEU A 109 4.64 2.99 -3.64
N GLY A 110 3.68 3.90 -3.47
CA GLY A 110 3.87 5.34 -3.37
C GLY A 110 4.12 5.85 -1.96
N HIS A 111 4.16 4.98 -0.95
CA HIS A 111 4.31 5.44 0.42
C HIS A 111 5.68 6.09 0.66
N THR A 112 5.72 7.24 1.34
CA THR A 112 6.96 7.93 1.70
C THR A 112 7.82 7.14 2.69
N PRO A 113 9.11 7.48 2.82
CA PRO A 113 9.85 7.21 4.05
C PRO A 113 9.04 7.58 5.29
N PHE A 114 9.26 6.86 6.39
CA PHE A 114 8.69 7.18 7.71
C PHE A 114 7.17 7.12 7.77
N GLY A 115 6.53 6.37 6.88
CA GLY A 115 5.08 6.20 6.89
C GLY A 115 4.34 7.54 6.79
N HIS A 116 3.22 7.66 7.53
CA HIS A 116 2.34 8.83 7.43
C HIS A 116 3.02 10.16 7.82
N ALA A 117 4.11 10.12 8.58
CA ALA A 117 4.89 11.33 8.90
C ALA A 117 5.48 11.95 7.62
N GLY A 118 6.12 11.13 6.77
CA GLY A 118 6.67 11.61 5.50
C GLY A 118 5.59 12.13 4.54
N GLU A 119 4.43 11.48 4.51
CA GLU A 119 3.28 11.91 3.71
C GLU A 119 2.77 13.29 4.17
N ARG A 120 2.58 13.49 5.48
CA ARG A 120 2.18 14.80 6.03
C ARG A 120 3.19 15.90 5.72
N ALA A 121 4.48 15.59 5.84
CA ALA A 121 5.56 16.52 5.52
C ALA A 121 5.52 16.93 4.05
N LEU A 122 5.53 15.97 3.12
CA LEU A 122 5.50 16.26 1.69
C LEU A 122 4.21 16.96 1.26
N ASN A 123 3.06 16.57 1.82
CA ASN A 123 1.79 17.24 1.52
C ASN A 123 1.79 18.72 1.96
N ARG A 124 2.56 19.07 3.00
CA ARG A 124 2.68 20.45 3.49
C ARG A 124 3.56 21.32 2.59
N VAL A 125 4.64 20.77 2.04
CA VAL A 125 5.67 21.53 1.30
C VAL A 125 5.55 21.45 -0.21
N CYS A 126 4.92 20.40 -0.74
CA CYS A 126 4.66 20.26 -2.17
C CYS A 126 3.39 21.04 -2.55
N PRO A 127 3.46 22.02 -3.48
CA PRO A 127 2.29 22.81 -3.87
C PRO A 127 1.19 21.99 -4.57
N PHE A 128 1.52 20.78 -5.03
CA PHE A 128 0.56 19.84 -5.62
C PHE A 128 -0.07 18.89 -4.59
N GLY A 129 0.32 19.00 -3.32
CA GLY A 129 -0.01 18.05 -2.28
C GLY A 129 0.70 16.70 -2.45
N PHE A 130 0.42 15.79 -1.52
CA PHE A 130 0.90 14.42 -1.56
C PHE A 130 -0.12 13.47 -0.91
N GLU A 131 -0.43 12.40 -1.62
CA GLU A 131 -1.25 11.30 -1.13
C GLU A 131 -0.66 9.98 -1.63
N HIS A 132 -0.43 9.03 -0.72
CA HIS A 132 0.28 7.78 -1.04
C HIS A 132 -0.43 6.98 -2.14
N ALA A 133 -1.76 6.95 -2.16
CA ALA A 133 -2.54 6.23 -3.18
C ALA A 133 -2.36 6.82 -4.59
N GLU A 134 -2.42 8.14 -4.74
CA GLU A 134 -2.14 8.79 -6.02
C GLU A 134 -0.66 8.65 -6.42
N GLN A 135 0.24 8.68 -5.44
CA GLN A 135 1.66 8.46 -5.68
C GLN A 135 1.95 7.01 -6.13
N SER A 136 1.23 6.01 -5.60
CA SER A 136 1.32 4.62 -6.05
C SER A 136 0.92 4.50 -7.52
N VAL A 137 -0.17 5.18 -7.93
CA VAL A 137 -0.58 5.21 -9.34
C VAL A 137 0.45 5.94 -10.21
N ARG A 138 0.94 7.09 -9.77
CA ARG A 138 2.00 7.83 -10.49
C ARG A 138 3.27 7.00 -10.65
N THR A 139 3.61 6.20 -9.64
CA THR A 139 4.77 5.30 -9.66
C THR A 139 4.65 4.27 -10.79
N VAL A 140 3.48 3.61 -10.90
CA VAL A 140 3.24 2.59 -11.93
C VAL A 140 2.95 3.17 -13.31
N ASP A 141 2.55 4.43 -13.43
CA ASP A 141 2.25 5.07 -14.71
C ASP A 141 3.44 5.79 -15.33
N ILE A 142 4.29 6.40 -14.50
CA ILE A 142 5.32 7.35 -14.95
C ILE A 142 6.68 6.97 -14.40
N LEU A 143 6.84 6.80 -13.08
CA LEU A 143 8.16 6.80 -12.46
C LEU A 143 8.99 5.54 -12.74
N GLU A 144 8.37 4.36 -12.69
CA GLU A 144 9.07 3.11 -12.92
C GLU A 144 9.62 2.98 -14.35
N LYS A 145 10.67 2.16 -14.51
CA LYS A 145 11.36 1.92 -15.80
C LYS A 145 11.83 3.22 -16.47
N ASP A 146 12.49 4.08 -15.69
CA ASP A 146 13.16 5.30 -16.16
C ASP A 146 12.17 6.24 -16.90
N GLY A 147 11.02 6.52 -16.28
CA GLY A 147 10.02 7.43 -16.85
C GLY A 147 8.97 6.78 -17.76
N LYS A 148 9.00 5.45 -17.94
CA LYS A 148 8.10 4.74 -18.88
C LYS A 148 6.82 4.20 -18.24
N GLY A 149 6.84 3.99 -16.93
CA GLY A 149 5.83 3.28 -16.17
C GLY A 149 5.85 1.76 -16.39
N LEU A 150 5.04 1.07 -15.59
CA LEU A 150 4.74 -0.35 -15.72
C LEU A 150 3.61 -0.63 -16.72
N ASN A 151 2.87 0.39 -17.16
CA ASN A 151 1.75 0.28 -18.11
C ASN A 151 0.70 -0.76 -17.66
N LEU A 152 0.26 -0.68 -16.40
CA LEU A 152 -0.70 -1.62 -15.82
C LEU A 152 -2.11 -1.45 -16.42
N THR A 153 -2.96 -2.45 -16.24
CA THR A 153 -4.37 -2.41 -16.63
C THR A 153 -5.14 -1.37 -15.82
N TYR A 154 -6.26 -0.89 -16.38
CA TYR A 154 -7.15 0.05 -15.69
C TYR A 154 -7.60 -0.49 -14.33
N GLU A 155 -7.99 -1.77 -14.25
CA GLU A 155 -8.55 -2.38 -13.04
C GLU A 155 -7.55 -2.36 -11.89
N VAL A 156 -6.28 -2.69 -12.17
CA VAL A 156 -5.22 -2.65 -11.17
C VAL A 156 -4.96 -1.22 -10.70
N ARG A 157 -4.86 -0.26 -11.63
CA ARG A 157 -4.64 1.16 -11.30
C ARG A 157 -5.79 1.75 -10.49
N ASP A 158 -7.02 1.40 -10.84
CA ASP A 158 -8.24 1.81 -10.13
C ASP A 158 -8.28 1.25 -8.71
N GLY A 159 -7.97 -0.04 -8.55
CA GLY A 159 -7.84 -0.68 -7.24
C GLY A 159 -6.76 -0.03 -6.38
N ILE A 160 -5.57 0.24 -6.95
CA ILE A 160 -4.48 0.93 -6.27
C ILE A 160 -4.91 2.33 -5.84
N ARG A 161 -5.59 3.11 -6.69
CA ARG A 161 -6.06 4.45 -6.32
C ARG A 161 -7.08 4.44 -5.20
N ASN A 162 -8.04 3.52 -5.27
CA ASN A 162 -9.25 3.57 -4.47
C ASN A 162 -9.24 2.64 -3.24
N HIS A 163 -8.09 2.04 -2.90
CA HIS A 163 -7.99 1.10 -1.77
C HIS A 163 -8.22 1.77 -0.40
N GLN A 164 -8.12 3.09 -0.30
CA GLN A 164 -8.33 3.81 0.96
C GLN A 164 -9.82 3.85 1.35
N THR A 165 -10.11 4.26 2.58
CA THR A 165 -11.49 4.31 3.12
C THR A 165 -12.42 5.23 2.32
N ILE A 166 -11.90 6.36 1.81
CA ILE A 166 -12.67 7.33 1.02
C ILE A 166 -12.91 6.85 -0.42
N GLY A 167 -12.07 5.92 -0.89
CA GLY A 167 -12.11 5.40 -2.25
C GLY A 167 -13.24 4.41 -2.45
N LYS A 168 -13.69 4.29 -3.70
CA LYS A 168 -14.65 3.27 -4.13
C LYS A 168 -14.08 2.52 -5.33
N PRO A 169 -13.38 1.40 -5.10
CA PRO A 169 -12.86 0.59 -6.19
C PRO A 169 -13.98 0.16 -7.14
N HIS A 170 -13.68 0.17 -8.43
CA HIS A 170 -14.61 -0.20 -9.50
C HIS A 170 -14.95 -1.69 -9.46
N THR A 171 -14.00 -2.55 -9.08
CA THR A 171 -14.15 -4.00 -9.07
C THR A 171 -14.42 -4.54 -7.66
N LEU A 172 -15.07 -5.71 -7.57
CA LEU A 172 -15.23 -6.41 -6.29
C LEU A 172 -13.87 -6.82 -5.72
N GLU A 173 -12.93 -7.20 -6.57
CA GLU A 173 -11.54 -7.48 -6.22
C GLU A 173 -10.87 -6.29 -5.52
N GLY A 174 -11.04 -5.08 -6.04
CA GLY A 174 -10.54 -3.87 -5.38
C GLY A 174 -11.22 -3.58 -4.04
N LYS A 175 -12.53 -3.85 -3.92
CA LYS A 175 -13.24 -3.73 -2.63
C LYS A 175 -12.71 -4.71 -1.58
N ILE A 176 -12.35 -5.93 -1.99
CA ILE A 176 -11.68 -6.90 -1.10
C ILE A 176 -10.35 -6.35 -0.60
N VAL A 177 -9.50 -5.82 -1.49
CA VAL A 177 -8.21 -5.25 -1.07
C VAL A 177 -8.42 -4.10 -0.08
N ARG A 178 -9.38 -3.21 -0.34
CA ARG A 178 -9.74 -2.13 0.59
C ARG A 178 -10.13 -2.63 1.99
N LEU A 179 -10.86 -3.74 2.10
CA LEU A 179 -11.20 -4.31 3.40
C LEU A 179 -10.01 -5.03 4.03
N SER A 180 -9.25 -5.77 3.23
CA SER A 180 -8.10 -6.56 3.68
C SER A 180 -6.98 -5.67 4.23
N ASP A 181 -6.76 -4.51 3.63
CA ASP A 181 -5.85 -3.47 4.13
C ASP A 181 -6.23 -3.03 5.56
N LYS A 182 -7.52 -2.72 5.79
CA LYS A 182 -8.02 -2.36 7.12
C LYS A 182 -7.88 -3.48 8.15
N ILE A 183 -8.13 -4.72 7.74
CA ILE A 183 -8.00 -5.89 8.61
C ILE A 183 -6.53 -6.11 8.98
N ALA A 184 -5.63 -6.05 8.00
CA ALA A 184 -4.20 -6.20 8.22
C ALA A 184 -3.71 -5.14 9.21
N TYR A 185 -4.06 -3.87 8.98
CA TYR A 185 -3.74 -2.74 9.86
C TYR A 185 -4.12 -3.01 11.31
N ILE A 186 -5.35 -3.45 11.57
CA ILE A 186 -5.80 -3.80 12.93
C ILE A 186 -4.97 -4.92 13.51
N HIS A 187 -4.78 -5.99 12.75
CA HIS A 187 -4.12 -7.20 13.23
C HIS A 187 -2.66 -6.92 13.62
N HIS A 188 -1.89 -6.34 12.70
CA HIS A 188 -0.46 -6.22 12.90
C HIS A 188 -0.05 -5.03 13.76
N ASP A 189 -0.75 -3.90 13.67
CA ASP A 189 -0.42 -2.76 14.52
C ASP A 189 -0.80 -3.03 15.97
N MET A 190 -1.82 -3.85 16.19
CA MET A 190 -2.14 -4.34 17.53
C MET A 190 -1.04 -5.28 18.04
N ASP A 191 -0.56 -6.21 17.22
CA ASP A 191 0.55 -7.10 17.57
C ASP A 191 1.83 -6.32 17.91
N ASP A 192 2.20 -5.32 17.08
CA ASP A 192 3.35 -4.46 17.32
C ASP A 192 3.15 -3.57 18.56
N ALA A 193 1.94 -3.03 18.78
CA ALA A 193 1.62 -2.25 19.98
C ALA A 193 1.67 -3.09 21.26
N ILE A 194 1.22 -4.34 21.21
CA ILE A 194 1.32 -5.29 22.34
C ILE A 194 2.77 -5.62 22.61
N ARG A 195 3.56 -5.93 21.57
CA ARG A 195 4.99 -6.21 21.69
C ARG A 195 5.78 -5.02 22.23
N GLY A 196 5.42 -3.81 21.81
CA GLY A 196 6.00 -2.56 22.31
C GLY A 196 5.54 -2.16 23.71
N GLY A 197 4.66 -2.93 24.36
CA GLY A 197 4.14 -2.63 25.69
C GLY A 197 3.20 -1.40 25.74
N ILE A 198 2.71 -0.95 24.58
CA ILE A 198 1.76 0.16 24.45
C ILE A 198 0.34 -0.29 24.84
N LEU A 199 0.04 -1.56 24.57
CA LEU A 199 -1.28 -2.15 24.77
C LEU A 199 -1.16 -3.59 25.31
N THR A 200 -2.24 -4.09 25.90
CA THR A 200 -2.44 -5.50 26.22
C THR A 200 -3.75 -5.97 25.60
N GLU A 201 -3.92 -7.28 25.35
CA GLU A 201 -5.19 -7.79 24.81
C GLU A 201 -6.40 -7.44 25.69
N ALA A 202 -6.18 -7.31 27.00
CA ALA A 202 -7.21 -6.92 27.96
C ALA A 202 -7.65 -5.45 27.86
N ASP A 203 -6.89 -4.59 27.19
CA ASP A 203 -7.27 -3.20 26.94
C ASP A 203 -8.39 -3.08 25.90
N VAL A 204 -8.55 -4.09 25.02
CA VAL A 204 -9.57 -4.05 23.96
C VAL A 204 -10.96 -4.16 24.61
N PRO A 205 -11.89 -3.23 24.32
CA PRO A 205 -13.23 -3.25 24.90
C PRO A 205 -13.94 -4.60 24.72
N LYS A 206 -14.52 -5.12 25.80
CA LYS A 206 -15.22 -6.43 25.79
C LYS A 206 -16.32 -6.52 24.73
N GLU A 207 -17.05 -5.43 24.51
CA GLU A 207 -18.09 -5.35 23.48
C GLU A 207 -17.55 -5.58 22.06
N ILE A 208 -16.29 -5.27 21.79
CA ILE A 208 -15.63 -5.57 20.50
C ILE A 208 -15.24 -7.05 20.50
N CYS A 209 -14.62 -7.53 21.57
CA CYS A 209 -14.17 -8.92 21.70
C CYS A 209 -15.31 -9.93 21.60
N GLU A 210 -16.51 -9.60 22.09
CA GLU A 210 -17.71 -10.42 21.99
C GLU A 210 -18.20 -10.61 20.55
N VAL A 211 -17.90 -9.65 19.66
CA VAL A 211 -18.30 -9.70 18.25
C VAL A 211 -17.23 -10.39 17.41
N ILE A 212 -15.99 -9.90 17.47
CA ILE A 212 -14.91 -10.30 16.55
C ILE A 212 -13.82 -11.16 17.21
N GLY A 213 -13.93 -11.49 18.49
CA GLY A 213 -12.93 -12.32 19.19
C GLY A 213 -11.89 -11.52 19.98
N SER A 214 -11.19 -12.23 20.86
CA SER A 214 -10.32 -11.65 21.90
C SER A 214 -8.85 -11.62 21.51
N SER A 215 -8.42 -12.47 20.58
CA SER A 215 -7.06 -12.48 20.05
C SER A 215 -6.98 -11.93 18.61
N PRO A 216 -5.79 -11.46 18.14
CA PRO A 216 -5.61 -11.05 16.75
C PRO A 216 -6.01 -12.13 15.73
N THR A 217 -5.64 -13.38 15.99
CA THR A 217 -5.97 -14.52 15.12
C THR A 217 -7.47 -14.76 15.03
N GLU A 218 -8.20 -14.74 16.16
CA GLU A 218 -9.66 -14.89 16.17
C GLU A 218 -10.35 -13.78 15.38
N ARG A 219 -9.85 -12.53 15.49
CA ARG A 219 -10.38 -11.38 14.74
C ARG A 219 -10.20 -11.52 13.25
N LEU A 220 -9.00 -11.89 12.82
CA LEU A 220 -8.71 -12.11 11.40
C LEU A 220 -9.65 -13.18 10.81
N ASP A 221 -9.74 -14.32 11.50
CA ASP A 221 -10.60 -15.43 11.09
C ASP A 221 -12.08 -15.00 11.01
N HIS A 222 -12.57 -14.30 12.04
CA HIS A 222 -13.94 -13.81 12.09
C HIS A 222 -14.25 -12.83 10.95
N PHE A 223 -13.37 -11.87 10.67
CA PHE A 223 -13.56 -10.93 9.56
C PHE A 223 -13.62 -11.65 8.21
N ILE A 224 -12.73 -12.61 7.97
CA ILE A 224 -12.73 -13.38 6.71
C ILE A 224 -14.05 -14.16 6.58
N HIS A 225 -14.45 -14.89 7.63
CA HIS A 225 -15.69 -15.67 7.62
C HIS A 225 -16.94 -14.81 7.42
N ASP A 226 -17.05 -13.68 8.12
CA ASP A 226 -18.18 -12.77 7.99
C ASP A 226 -18.26 -12.16 6.59
N ILE A 227 -17.13 -11.66 6.05
CA ILE A 227 -17.09 -11.08 4.71
C ILE A 227 -17.50 -12.10 3.66
N VAL A 228 -16.93 -13.31 3.70
CA VAL A 228 -17.26 -14.36 2.72
C VAL A 228 -18.74 -14.74 2.80
N THR A 229 -19.25 -14.98 4.01
CA THR A 229 -20.65 -15.39 4.22
C THR A 229 -21.63 -14.33 3.74
N ASN A 230 -21.35 -13.05 4.02
CA ASN A 230 -22.23 -11.95 3.65
C ASN A 230 -22.07 -11.49 2.20
N SER A 231 -21.01 -11.87 1.50
CA SER A 231 -20.74 -11.49 0.11
C SER A 231 -21.03 -12.60 -0.91
N MET A 232 -21.21 -13.85 -0.46
CA MET A 232 -21.48 -14.99 -1.34
C MET A 232 -22.71 -14.73 -2.22
N ASP A 233 -22.58 -15.00 -3.52
CA ASP A 233 -23.62 -14.84 -4.55
C ASP A 233 -24.20 -13.42 -4.68
N LYS A 234 -23.47 -12.39 -4.24
CA LYS A 234 -23.86 -10.98 -4.36
C LYS A 234 -22.90 -10.19 -5.25
N ASP A 235 -23.42 -9.15 -5.88
CA ASP A 235 -22.64 -8.15 -6.64
C ASP A 235 -22.02 -7.06 -5.73
N ASP A 236 -21.62 -7.45 -4.51
CA ASP A 236 -20.95 -6.56 -3.57
C ASP A 236 -20.14 -7.33 -2.52
N ILE A 237 -19.20 -6.64 -1.88
CA ILE A 237 -18.40 -7.14 -0.77
C ILE A 237 -18.89 -6.48 0.52
N LEU A 238 -19.47 -7.29 1.40
CA LEU A 238 -20.25 -6.85 2.57
C LEU A 238 -19.74 -7.51 3.84
N MET A 239 -19.80 -6.77 4.94
CA MET A 239 -19.75 -7.29 6.30
C MET A 239 -21.16 -7.25 6.89
N SER A 240 -21.44 -8.10 7.87
CA SER A 240 -22.64 -7.92 8.70
C SER A 240 -22.57 -6.61 9.49
N GLU A 241 -23.73 -6.06 9.84
CA GLU A 241 -23.82 -4.80 10.60
C GLU A 241 -23.03 -4.84 11.93
N PRO A 242 -23.13 -5.90 12.78
CA PRO A 242 -22.34 -5.98 14.00
C PRO A 242 -20.83 -5.97 13.75
N VAL A 243 -20.36 -6.68 12.72
CA VAL A 243 -18.93 -6.77 12.37
C VAL A 243 -18.42 -5.45 11.79
N ALA A 244 -19.22 -4.75 10.98
CA ALA A 244 -18.88 -3.43 10.46
C ALA A 244 -18.78 -2.38 11.59
N GLU A 245 -19.68 -2.44 12.58
CA GLU A 245 -19.60 -1.61 13.78
C GLU A 245 -18.35 -1.94 14.61
N ALA A 246 -18.06 -3.22 14.85
CA ALA A 246 -16.87 -3.66 15.59
C ALA A 246 -15.58 -3.21 14.89
N MET A 247 -15.49 -3.35 13.56
CA MET A 247 -14.39 -2.83 12.73
C MET A 247 -14.20 -1.32 12.91
N THR A 248 -15.29 -0.55 12.97
CA THR A 248 -15.22 0.90 13.18
C THR A 248 -14.69 1.23 14.59
N LYS A 249 -15.24 0.56 15.61
CA LYS A 249 -14.86 0.76 17.02
C LYS A 249 -13.40 0.37 17.30
N ILE A 250 -12.94 -0.76 16.78
CA ILE A 250 -11.56 -1.21 17.01
C ILE A 250 -10.54 -0.28 16.33
N ARG A 251 -10.84 0.24 15.14
CA ARG A 251 -9.99 1.24 14.49
C ARG A 251 -9.95 2.55 15.29
N GLN A 252 -11.07 3.00 15.84
CA GLN A 252 -11.09 4.18 16.71
C GLN A 252 -10.27 3.94 17.97
N PHE A 253 -10.43 2.79 18.62
CA PHE A 253 -9.65 2.40 19.79
C PHE A 253 -8.14 2.39 19.49
N MET A 254 -7.74 1.76 18.39
CA MET A 254 -6.35 1.73 17.92
C MET A 254 -5.83 3.15 17.67
N PHE A 255 -6.61 3.99 16.98
CA PHE A 255 -6.29 5.41 16.76
C PHE A 255 -5.97 6.17 18.05
N GLU A 256 -6.79 5.97 19.08
CA GLU A 256 -6.67 6.67 20.36
C GLU A 256 -5.53 6.12 21.24
N ARG A 257 -5.32 4.80 21.26
CA ARG A 257 -4.37 4.16 22.19
C ARG A 257 -2.97 4.00 21.61
N VAL A 258 -2.87 3.81 20.30
CA VAL A 258 -1.59 3.53 19.62
C VAL A 258 -1.08 4.77 18.91
N TYR A 259 -1.81 5.30 17.93
CA TYR A 259 -1.29 6.37 17.06
C TYR A 259 -1.27 7.75 17.73
N LYS A 260 -2.02 7.97 18.81
CA LYS A 260 -1.91 9.18 19.65
C LYS A 260 -0.91 9.04 20.79
N ASN A 261 -0.29 7.87 20.96
CA ASN A 261 0.63 7.64 22.06
C ASN A 261 1.88 8.54 21.92
N PRO A 262 2.27 9.30 22.96
CA PRO A 262 3.46 10.16 22.92
C PRO A 262 4.75 9.43 22.54
N ILE A 263 4.88 8.15 22.91
CA ILE A 263 6.05 7.33 22.56
C ILE A 263 6.11 7.08 21.05
N ALA A 264 4.97 6.77 20.43
CA ALA A 264 4.89 6.57 18.98
C ALA A 264 5.14 7.87 18.19
N LYS A 265 4.83 9.03 18.80
CA LYS A 265 4.95 10.35 18.17
C LYS A 265 6.29 11.06 18.38
N SER A 266 7.14 10.61 19.29
CA SER A 266 8.35 11.33 19.70
C SER A 266 9.33 11.56 18.54
N GLU A 267 9.43 10.60 17.62
CA GLU A 267 10.34 10.67 16.46
C GLU A 267 9.65 11.19 15.18
N GLU A 268 8.30 11.23 15.13
CA GLU A 268 7.56 11.70 13.94
C GLU A 268 7.93 13.14 13.58
N GLY A 269 8.11 14.01 14.57
CA GLY A 269 8.50 15.40 14.33
C GLY A 269 9.88 15.55 13.68
N LYS A 270 10.83 14.67 14.02
CA LYS A 270 12.16 14.66 13.39
C LYS A 270 12.07 14.13 11.96
N ALA A 271 11.29 13.08 11.73
CA ALA A 271 11.04 12.54 10.40
C ALA A 271 10.36 13.56 9.48
N GLU A 272 9.36 14.29 9.97
CA GLU A 272 8.71 15.37 9.22
C GLU A 272 9.73 16.46 8.84
N MET A 273 10.51 16.97 9.80
CA MET A 273 11.54 17.98 9.56
C MET A 273 12.59 17.52 8.54
N LEU A 274 13.04 16.27 8.65
CA LEU A 274 14.01 15.66 7.73
C LEU A 274 13.46 15.67 6.30
N MET A 275 12.22 15.19 6.12
CA MET A 275 11.56 15.11 4.81
C MET A 275 11.34 16.50 4.19
N GLU A 276 10.87 17.47 4.98
CA GLU A 276 10.71 18.86 4.53
C GLU A 276 12.06 19.47 4.12
N THR A 277 13.12 19.19 4.89
CA THR A 277 14.47 19.71 4.60
C THR A 277 15.05 19.12 3.31
N LEU A 278 14.94 17.79 3.12
CA LEU A 278 15.39 17.15 1.88
C LEU A 278 14.63 17.69 0.66
N TYR A 279 13.31 17.88 0.78
CA TYR A 279 12.51 18.48 -0.29
C TYR A 279 13.02 19.89 -0.65
N GLN A 280 13.25 20.75 0.35
CA GLN A 280 13.75 22.11 0.10
C GLN A 280 15.17 22.13 -0.46
N HIS A 281 16.01 21.16 -0.09
CA HIS A 281 17.35 21.01 -0.62
C HIS A 281 17.30 20.71 -2.13
N PHE A 282 16.68 19.60 -2.52
CA PHE A 282 16.63 19.19 -3.93
C PHE A 282 15.86 20.16 -4.82
N LEU A 283 14.92 20.95 -4.27
CA LEU A 283 14.26 22.02 -5.01
C LEU A 283 15.23 23.17 -5.37
N LYS A 284 16.23 23.43 -4.54
CA LYS A 284 17.29 24.44 -4.79
C LYS A 284 18.44 23.87 -5.61
N HIS A 285 18.67 22.56 -5.52
CA HIS A 285 19.79 21.85 -6.13
C HIS A 285 19.29 20.72 -7.02
N LEU A 286 18.61 21.08 -8.12
CA LEU A 286 18.03 20.08 -9.03
C LEU A 286 19.09 19.17 -9.67
N ASP A 287 20.31 19.67 -9.86
CA ASP A 287 21.42 18.91 -10.44
C ASP A 287 21.87 17.73 -9.56
N ASP A 288 21.48 17.71 -8.27
CA ASP A 288 21.77 16.61 -7.35
C ASP A 288 20.74 15.47 -7.46
N LEU A 289 19.69 15.63 -8.28
CA LEU A 289 18.73 14.58 -8.55
C LEU A 289 19.35 13.46 -9.43
N PRO A 290 18.95 12.19 -9.23
CA PRO A 290 19.36 11.13 -10.14
C PRO A 290 18.86 11.36 -11.58
N GLU A 291 19.59 10.83 -12.56
CA GLU A 291 19.33 11.01 -13.99
C GLU A 291 17.88 10.65 -14.38
N GLU A 292 17.30 9.60 -13.79
CA GLU A 292 15.91 9.19 -14.05
C GLU A 292 14.89 10.30 -13.71
N TYR A 293 15.16 11.14 -12.71
CA TYR A 293 14.32 12.27 -12.32
C TYR A 293 14.63 13.54 -13.14
N LEU A 294 15.89 13.77 -13.51
CA LEU A 294 16.27 14.84 -14.44
C LEU A 294 15.60 14.66 -15.82
N ASN A 295 15.44 13.42 -16.25
CA ASN A 295 14.71 13.09 -17.47
C ASN A 295 13.23 13.48 -17.40
N LEU A 296 12.60 13.39 -16.22
CA LEU A 296 11.21 13.83 -16.02
C LEU A 296 11.06 15.35 -16.18
N LEU A 297 12.03 16.12 -15.68
CA LEU A 297 12.06 17.58 -15.91
C LEU A 297 12.16 17.90 -17.41
N SER A 298 12.99 17.15 -18.13
CA SER A 298 13.23 17.34 -19.56
C SER A 298 12.00 17.08 -20.43
N VAL A 299 11.09 16.21 -19.97
CA VAL A 299 9.80 15.94 -20.65
C VAL A 299 8.65 16.83 -20.15
N GLY A 300 8.93 17.82 -19.29
CA GLY A 300 8.00 18.87 -18.90
C GLY A 300 7.28 18.66 -17.58
N GLU A 301 7.67 17.68 -16.75
CA GLU A 301 7.10 17.53 -15.41
C GLU A 301 7.51 18.70 -14.49
N PRO A 302 6.59 19.24 -13.67
CA PRO A 302 6.91 20.32 -12.73
C PRO A 302 8.02 19.92 -11.77
N ARG A 303 9.03 20.78 -11.58
CA ARG A 303 10.18 20.49 -10.71
C ARG A 303 9.78 20.18 -9.27
N GLU A 304 8.76 20.85 -8.75
CA GLU A 304 8.23 20.62 -7.40
C GLU A 304 7.68 19.19 -7.29
N LYS A 305 7.02 18.69 -8.34
CA LYS A 305 6.50 17.32 -8.37
C LYS A 305 7.62 16.29 -8.50
N VAL A 306 8.61 16.53 -9.38
CA VAL A 306 9.75 15.62 -9.56
C VAL A 306 10.58 15.48 -8.28
N VAL A 307 10.85 16.59 -7.57
CA VAL A 307 11.53 16.55 -6.28
C VAL A 307 10.71 15.79 -5.25
N CYS A 308 9.39 16.02 -5.23
CA CYS A 308 8.48 15.27 -4.37
C CYS A 308 8.51 13.76 -4.66
N ASP A 309 8.53 13.38 -5.94
CA ASP A 309 8.63 11.98 -6.38
C ASP A 309 9.94 11.33 -5.91
N TYR A 310 11.06 12.05 -5.99
CA TYR A 310 12.36 11.53 -5.56
C TYR A 310 12.43 11.34 -4.05
N VAL A 311 12.10 12.39 -3.28
CA VAL A 311 12.15 12.35 -1.82
C VAL A 311 11.14 11.34 -1.26
N GLY A 312 9.92 11.28 -1.83
CA GLY A 312 8.91 10.29 -1.45
C GLY A 312 9.27 8.84 -1.82
N ALA A 313 10.13 8.63 -2.82
CA ALA A 313 10.54 7.30 -3.24
C ALA A 313 11.66 6.70 -2.38
N MET A 314 12.41 7.51 -1.60
CA MET A 314 13.51 7.04 -0.75
C MET A 314 13.08 5.95 0.24
N THR A 315 14.03 5.16 0.73
CA THR A 315 13.84 4.30 1.91
C THR A 315 14.22 5.08 3.18
N ASP A 316 13.77 4.63 4.35
CA ASP A 316 13.98 5.35 5.61
C ASP A 316 15.48 5.56 5.88
N ARG A 317 16.26 4.48 5.75
CA ARG A 317 17.72 4.51 5.96
C ARG A 317 18.43 5.38 4.93
N PHE A 318 17.98 5.37 3.68
CA PHE A 318 18.58 6.19 2.64
C PHE A 318 18.30 7.67 2.86
N ALA A 319 17.06 8.02 3.24
CA ALA A 319 16.70 9.40 3.58
C ALA A 319 17.53 9.94 4.75
N ILE A 320 17.74 9.14 5.80
CA ILE A 320 18.64 9.49 6.92
C ILE A 320 20.07 9.70 6.42
N ALA A 321 20.62 8.75 5.66
CA ALA A 321 22.00 8.84 5.19
C ALA A 321 22.24 10.07 4.29
N VAL A 322 21.30 10.39 3.39
CA VAL A 322 21.36 11.59 2.54
C VAL A 322 21.28 12.86 3.39
N TYR A 323 20.39 12.91 4.37
CA TYR A 323 20.29 14.05 5.29
C TYR A 323 21.58 14.25 6.08
N GLU A 324 22.17 13.18 6.61
CA GLU A 324 23.44 13.21 7.33
C GLU A 324 24.59 13.70 6.45
N ASP A 325 24.69 13.22 5.22
CA ASP A 325 25.75 13.61 4.30
C ASP A 325 25.70 15.10 3.92
N ILE A 326 24.50 15.63 3.71
CA ILE A 326 24.29 17.03 3.30
C ILE A 326 24.45 18.00 4.48
N TYR A 327 23.90 17.67 5.65
CA TYR A 327 23.72 18.64 6.74
C TYR A 327 24.59 18.40 7.96
N ILE A 328 25.16 17.21 8.15
CA ILE A 328 25.97 16.90 9.33
C ILE A 328 27.46 16.97 8.96
N PRO A 329 28.22 17.95 9.47
CA PRO A 329 29.63 18.08 9.18
C PRO A 329 30.41 16.84 9.67
N LYS A 330 31.22 16.24 8.80
CA LYS A 330 32.11 15.15 9.17
C LYS A 330 33.33 15.72 9.90
N SER A 331 33.53 15.32 11.16
CA SER A 331 34.77 15.62 11.87
C SER A 331 35.93 14.85 11.22
N TRP A 332 37.08 15.49 11.05
CA TRP A 332 38.28 14.82 10.55
C TRP A 332 38.67 13.71 11.53
N GLN A 333 38.49 12.43 11.14
CA GLN A 333 39.05 11.31 11.87
C GLN A 333 40.57 11.34 11.63
N ARG A 334 41.33 11.52 12.72
CA ARG A 334 42.80 11.41 12.71
C ARG A 334 43.25 9.97 12.71
#